data_AF-A0A7C1YDF4-F1
#
_entry.id   AF-A0A7C1YDF4-F1
#
_cell.length_a   1.000
_cell.length_b   1.000
_cell.length_c   1.000
_cell.angle_alpha   90.00
_cell.angle_beta   90.00
_cell.angle_gamma   90.00
#
_symmetry.space_group_name_H-M   'P 1'
#
loop_
_entity.id
_entity.type
_entity.pdbx_description
1 polymer ?
#
loop_
_entity_poly.entity_id
_entity_poly.type
_entity_poly.pdbx_seq_one_letter_code
_entity_poly.pdbx_strand_id
1 'polypeptide(L)'
;MGYVAIKGGGKAIKGADALLEFLRCEQGDEGHPIDIDAIEHQLRFLVGRIMSEGGLYHPKLAALGIKQSMGDTFEASFALRAYRSTRPRLMETPLLKSDSMRVVRRISSAFKDIPGGQMLGATTDYRLRMMRVHLIDETSEEFQNIARKWLSDIPVDETPDTFPKVLDSLRSEGLLPPLSSGKEREAFDITRKPMVFPAPRSAALATMTRAESGSLLAIAYSNMRGYGDVHPTVAELRVGYLPVTLPHPETGEMIEAGEVLITECEVVAMYEEDKDGVKPTFTLGYGACFGHNEVKAISMAILDRALQKGMKDGPSNPSEDPEFVLLSIDGVDSMGFCTHYKMPHYVTFQSDM
;
A
#
# COMPACT_ATOMS: atom_id res chain seq x y z
N MET A 1 -3.73 -40.74 44.07
CA MET A 1 -4.67 -39.62 43.86
C MET A 1 -4.95 -39.53 42.37
N GLY A 2 -6.22 -39.49 41.96
CA GLY A 2 -6.58 -39.35 40.55
C GLY A 2 -6.57 -37.89 40.12
N TYR A 3 -6.17 -37.62 38.88
CA TYR A 3 -6.37 -36.32 38.24
C TYR A 3 -7.79 -36.22 37.70
N VAL A 4 -8.43 -35.06 37.87
CA VAL A 4 -9.78 -34.77 37.33
C VAL A 4 -9.67 -33.60 36.37
N ALA A 5 -10.22 -33.76 35.16
CA ALA A 5 -10.26 -32.68 34.19
C ALA A 5 -11.26 -31.60 34.63
N ILE A 6 -10.85 -30.33 34.55
CA ILE A 6 -11.69 -29.16 34.84
C ILE A 6 -11.75 -28.23 33.63
N LYS A 7 -12.85 -27.46 33.52
CA LYS A 7 -12.98 -26.42 32.49
C LYS A 7 -12.25 -25.14 32.93
N GLY A 8 -11.24 -24.73 32.17
CA GLY A 8 -10.47 -23.49 32.42
C GLY A 8 -10.37 -22.52 31.24
N GLY A 9 -10.38 -23.03 30.00
CA GLY A 9 -10.05 -22.24 28.80
C GLY A 9 -10.85 -20.95 28.64
N GLY A 10 -12.18 -21.00 28.77
CA GLY A 10 -13.03 -19.81 28.61
C GLY A 10 -12.78 -18.71 29.65
N LYS A 11 -12.40 -19.08 30.88
CA LYS A 11 -12.03 -18.09 31.92
C LYS A 11 -10.66 -17.47 31.61
N ALA A 12 -9.70 -18.29 31.19
CA ALA A 12 -8.38 -17.82 30.81
C ALA A 12 -8.42 -16.85 29.62
N ILE A 13 -9.21 -17.16 28.58
CA ILE A 13 -9.38 -16.29 27.40
C ILE A 13 -9.98 -14.93 27.82
N LYS A 14 -11.05 -14.93 28.63
CA LYS A 14 -11.65 -13.67 29.13
C LYS A 14 -10.68 -12.86 29.99
N GLY A 15 -9.87 -13.53 30.81
CA GLY A 15 -8.86 -12.86 31.62
C GLY A 15 -7.75 -12.22 30.76
N ALA A 16 -7.31 -12.91 29.70
CA ALA A 16 -6.33 -12.38 28.77
C ALA A 16 -6.85 -11.16 28.00
N ASP A 17 -8.09 -11.21 27.52
CA ASP A 17 -8.78 -10.10 26.85
C ASP A 17 -8.91 -8.88 27.77
N ALA A 18 -9.38 -9.08 29.00
CA ALA A 18 -9.47 -8.01 30.00
C ALA A 18 -8.10 -7.39 30.34
N LEU A 19 -7.05 -8.20 30.36
CA LEU A 19 -5.68 -7.70 30.58
C LEU A 19 -5.20 -6.85 29.41
N LEU A 20 -5.51 -7.25 28.17
CA LEU A 20 -5.16 -6.47 26.98
C LEU A 20 -5.87 -5.12 26.95
N GLU A 21 -7.16 -5.11 27.30
CA GLU A 21 -7.93 -3.87 27.45
C GLU A 21 -7.37 -2.98 28.58
N PHE A 22 -6.94 -3.57 29.70
CA PHE A 22 -6.24 -2.84 30.75
C PHE A 22 -4.95 -2.19 30.24
N LEU A 23 -4.11 -2.90 29.46
CA LEU A 23 -2.89 -2.32 28.89
C LEU A 23 -3.18 -1.12 27.99
N ARG A 24 -4.29 -1.14 27.24
CA ARG A 24 -4.74 -0.01 26.43
C ARG A 24 -5.11 1.22 27.29
N CYS A 25 -5.45 1.04 28.56
CA CYS A 25 -5.80 2.11 29.50
C CYS A 25 -4.93 2.12 30.78
N GLU A 26 -3.68 1.65 30.70
CA GLU A 26 -2.79 1.43 31.85
C GLU A 26 -2.55 2.69 32.70
N GLN A 27 -2.69 3.88 32.11
CA GLN A 27 -2.60 5.18 32.78
C GLN A 27 -3.70 5.42 33.84
N GLY A 28 -4.74 4.57 33.88
CA GLY A 28 -5.80 4.66 34.88
C GLY A 28 -6.59 5.98 34.81
N ASP A 29 -6.91 6.55 35.97
CA ASP A 29 -7.77 7.74 36.10
C ASP A 29 -7.14 9.02 35.52
N GLU A 30 -5.81 9.06 35.38
CA GLU A 30 -5.08 10.16 34.72
C GLU A 30 -4.99 9.96 33.20
N GLY A 31 -5.37 8.79 32.71
CA GLY A 31 -5.30 8.43 31.30
C GLY A 31 -6.35 9.14 30.46
N HIS A 32 -5.95 9.55 29.26
CA HIS A 32 -6.87 10.08 28.25
C HIS A 32 -6.87 9.16 27.03
N PRO A 33 -8.05 8.77 26.50
CA PRO A 33 -8.10 8.00 25.28
C PRO A 33 -7.45 8.78 24.14
N ILE A 34 -6.62 8.12 23.34
CA ILE A 34 -6.08 8.71 22.12
C ILE A 34 -7.25 9.12 21.23
N ASP A 35 -7.28 10.38 20.82
CA ASP A 35 -8.31 10.92 19.93
C ASP A 35 -8.23 10.26 18.55
N ILE A 36 -9.39 9.90 17.98
CA ILE A 36 -9.43 9.21 16.69
C ILE A 36 -9.00 10.14 15.56
N ASP A 37 -9.40 11.41 15.61
CA ASP A 37 -9.07 12.37 14.57
C ASP A 37 -7.57 12.73 14.65
N ALA A 38 -6.96 12.72 15.85
CA ALA A 38 -5.51 12.79 16.02
C ALA A 38 -4.78 11.63 15.33
N ILE A 39 -5.24 10.38 15.48
CA ILE A 39 -4.65 9.25 14.75
C ILE A 39 -4.84 9.42 13.24
N GLU A 40 -6.05 9.74 12.80
CA GLU A 40 -6.40 9.89 11.38
C GLU A 40 -5.51 10.93 10.68
N HIS A 41 -5.33 12.09 11.30
CA HIS A 41 -4.66 13.24 10.68
C HIS A 41 -3.17 13.35 11.02
N GLN A 42 -2.76 13.04 12.26
CA GLN A 42 -1.37 13.23 12.70
C GLN A 42 -0.51 11.99 12.44
N LEU A 43 -1.10 10.78 12.48
CA LEU A 43 -0.43 9.52 12.12
C LEU A 43 -0.75 9.09 10.68
N ARG A 44 -0.96 10.06 9.78
CA ARG A 44 -1.48 9.84 8.42
C ARG A 44 -0.70 8.81 7.57
N PHE A 45 0.62 8.71 7.74
CA PHE A 45 1.43 7.71 7.03
C PHE A 45 1.11 6.29 7.51
N LEU A 46 0.93 6.12 8.82
CA LEU A 46 0.51 4.84 9.41
C LEU A 46 -0.91 4.49 8.96
N VAL A 47 -1.85 5.45 8.99
CA VAL A 47 -3.22 5.26 8.49
C VAL A 47 -3.21 4.83 7.02
N GLY A 48 -2.40 5.49 6.18
CA GLY A 48 -2.19 5.12 4.78
C GLY A 48 -1.69 3.69 4.63
N ARG A 49 -0.71 3.27 5.44
CA ARG A 49 -0.20 1.88 5.47
C ARG A 49 -1.31 0.88 5.81
N ILE A 50 -2.08 1.13 6.87
CA ILE A 50 -3.17 0.24 7.29
C ILE A 50 -4.29 0.14 6.24
N MET A 51 -4.68 1.25 5.61
CA MET A 51 -5.66 1.20 4.51
C MET A 51 -5.17 0.36 3.32
N SER A 52 -3.89 0.51 2.97
CA SER A 52 -3.25 -0.19 1.87
C SER A 52 -3.16 -1.70 2.13
N GLU A 53 -2.58 -2.09 3.27
CA GLU A 53 -2.42 -3.49 3.68
C GLU A 53 -3.78 -4.15 3.99
N GLY A 54 -4.69 -3.42 4.63
CA GLY A 54 -6.06 -3.85 4.90
C GLY A 54 -6.95 -3.97 3.64
N GLY A 55 -6.59 -3.31 2.55
CA GLY A 55 -7.35 -3.35 1.29
C GLY A 55 -8.74 -2.73 1.39
N LEU A 56 -8.89 -1.69 2.20
CA LEU A 56 -10.12 -0.89 2.34
C LEU A 56 -9.75 0.57 2.55
N TYR A 57 -10.21 1.44 1.65
CA TYR A 57 -10.04 2.88 1.81
C TYR A 57 -11.12 3.43 2.76
N HIS A 58 -10.77 3.59 4.04
CA HIS A 58 -11.60 4.25 5.03
C HIS A 58 -10.71 4.80 6.17
N PRO A 59 -10.24 6.06 6.10
CA PRO A 59 -9.27 6.62 7.04
C PRO A 59 -9.65 6.45 8.51
N LYS A 60 -10.90 6.79 8.87
CA LYS A 60 -11.40 6.66 10.24
C LYS A 60 -11.44 5.22 10.79
N LEU A 61 -11.71 4.22 9.94
CA LEU A 61 -11.67 2.81 10.37
C LEU A 61 -10.26 2.28 10.47
N ALA A 62 -9.34 2.74 9.60
CA ALA A 62 -7.93 2.45 9.75
C ALA A 62 -7.37 3.07 11.06
N ALA A 63 -7.76 4.31 11.38
CA ALA A 63 -7.44 4.95 12.65
C ALA A 63 -8.02 4.18 13.86
N LEU A 64 -9.28 3.71 13.75
CA LEU A 64 -9.88 2.84 14.77
C LEU A 64 -9.09 1.54 14.93
N GLY A 65 -8.68 0.89 13.84
CA GLY A 65 -7.85 -0.33 13.89
C GLY A 65 -6.52 -0.09 14.59
N ILE A 66 -5.85 1.03 14.30
CA ILE A 66 -4.61 1.43 15.00
C ILE A 66 -4.86 1.61 16.50
N LYS A 67 -5.93 2.33 16.87
CA LYS A 67 -6.30 2.55 18.27
C LYS A 67 -6.60 1.25 19.00
N GLN A 68 -7.37 0.36 18.37
CA GLN A 68 -7.79 -0.93 18.92
C GLN A 68 -6.58 -1.85 19.14
N SER A 69 -5.65 -1.87 18.17
CA SER A 69 -4.48 -2.75 18.20
C SER A 69 -3.26 -2.13 18.90
N MET A 70 -3.44 -1.01 19.62
CA MET A 70 -2.36 -0.28 20.31
C MET A 70 -1.14 0.01 19.41
N GLY A 71 -1.40 0.27 18.12
CA GLY A 71 -0.38 0.54 17.12
C GLY A 71 0.21 -0.67 16.39
N ASP A 72 -0.18 -1.91 16.73
CA ASP A 72 0.25 -3.10 15.96
C ASP A 72 -0.34 -3.05 14.54
N THR A 73 0.56 -2.98 13.54
CA THR A 73 0.18 -2.81 12.15
C THR A 73 -0.45 -4.05 11.53
N PHE A 74 -0.03 -5.25 11.94
CA PHE A 74 -0.58 -6.48 11.39
C PHE A 74 -1.99 -6.71 11.92
N GLU A 75 -2.19 -6.53 13.23
CA GLU A 75 -3.52 -6.65 13.85
C GLU A 75 -4.48 -5.57 13.35
N ALA A 76 -4.03 -4.32 13.21
CA ALA A 76 -4.85 -3.24 12.66
C ALA A 76 -5.29 -3.51 11.20
N SER A 77 -4.36 -3.96 10.35
CA SER A 77 -4.64 -4.35 8.96
C SER A 77 -5.56 -5.57 8.89
N PHE A 78 -5.39 -6.53 9.80
CA PHE A 78 -6.23 -7.72 9.87
C PHE A 78 -7.66 -7.37 10.29
N ALA A 79 -7.83 -6.53 11.32
CA ALA A 79 -9.13 -6.03 11.75
C ALA A 79 -9.87 -5.30 10.61
N LEU A 80 -9.16 -4.49 9.82
CA LEU A 80 -9.75 -3.80 8.67
C LEU A 80 -10.18 -4.77 7.55
N ARG A 81 -9.40 -5.83 7.29
CA ARG A 81 -9.78 -6.92 6.36
C ARG A 81 -10.98 -7.72 6.85
N ALA A 82 -11.00 -8.05 8.14
CA ALA A 82 -12.13 -8.72 8.76
C ALA A 82 -13.39 -7.85 8.67
N TYR A 83 -13.29 -6.54 8.92
CA TYR A 83 -14.40 -5.63 8.71
C TYR A 83 -14.89 -5.64 7.26
N ARG A 84 -13.99 -5.57 6.27
CA ARG A 84 -14.35 -5.62 4.85
C ARG A 84 -15.17 -6.87 4.50
N SER A 85 -14.86 -8.03 5.08
CA SER A 85 -15.61 -9.27 4.78
C SER A 85 -17.04 -9.27 5.33
N THR A 86 -17.36 -8.40 6.29
CA THR A 86 -18.73 -8.21 6.81
C THR A 86 -19.60 -7.31 5.93
N ARG A 87 -19.02 -6.65 4.93
CA ARG A 87 -19.72 -5.64 4.12
C ARG A 87 -20.13 -6.19 2.75
N PRO A 88 -21.35 -5.89 2.28
CA PRO A 88 -21.77 -6.28 0.95
C PRO A 88 -20.99 -5.49 -0.11
N ARG A 89 -20.64 -6.14 -1.22
CA ARG A 89 -20.15 -5.46 -2.42
C ARG A 89 -21.36 -4.89 -3.17
N LEU A 90 -21.56 -3.59 -3.06
CA LEU A 90 -22.72 -2.92 -3.66
C LEU A 90 -22.57 -2.76 -5.17
N MET A 91 -21.37 -2.40 -5.63
CA MET A 91 -21.08 -2.14 -7.03
C MET A 91 -19.56 -2.15 -7.32
N GLU A 92 -19.20 -1.92 -8.58
CA GLU A 92 -17.82 -1.73 -9.04
C GLU A 92 -17.71 -0.36 -9.71
N THR A 93 -16.59 0.33 -9.48
CA THR A 93 -16.33 1.60 -10.17
C THR A 93 -15.95 1.31 -11.61
N PRO A 94 -16.17 2.24 -12.55
CA PRO A 94 -15.43 2.25 -13.80
C PRO A 94 -13.91 2.30 -13.54
N LEU A 95 -13.12 2.02 -14.58
CA LEU A 95 -11.66 2.16 -14.50
C LEU A 95 -11.31 3.61 -14.13
N LEU A 96 -10.61 3.76 -13.01
CA LEU A 96 -10.10 5.06 -12.58
C LEU A 96 -8.93 5.47 -13.47
N LYS A 97 -8.90 6.73 -13.86
CA LYS A 97 -7.85 7.27 -14.74
C LYS A 97 -6.91 8.15 -13.92
N SER A 98 -5.66 7.73 -13.76
CA SER A 98 -4.69 8.44 -12.92
C SER A 98 -4.19 9.77 -13.51
N ASP A 99 -4.54 10.08 -14.76
CA ASP A 99 -4.40 11.41 -15.36
C ASP A 99 -5.28 12.46 -14.66
N SER A 100 -6.47 12.08 -14.17
CA SER A 100 -7.40 12.91 -13.42
C SER A 100 -7.05 13.12 -11.95
N MET A 101 -5.90 12.59 -11.51
CA MET A 101 -5.45 12.73 -10.13
C MET A 101 -5.15 14.19 -9.80
N ARG A 102 -5.73 14.70 -8.72
CA ARG A 102 -5.34 15.97 -8.12
C ARG A 102 -4.06 15.77 -7.31
N VAL A 103 -2.94 16.06 -7.95
CA VAL A 103 -1.62 15.70 -7.46
C VAL A 103 -1.18 16.62 -6.31
N VAL A 104 -0.69 16.03 -5.22
CA VAL A 104 -0.08 16.73 -4.06
C VAL A 104 1.43 16.50 -3.95
N ARG A 105 1.98 15.60 -4.77
CA ARG A 105 3.41 15.39 -4.98
C ARG A 105 3.64 14.69 -6.31
N ARG A 106 4.65 15.10 -7.07
CA ARG A 106 5.02 14.55 -8.39
C ARG A 106 6.51 14.68 -8.62
N ILE A 107 7.21 13.56 -8.81
CA ILE A 107 8.64 13.59 -9.13
C ILE A 107 8.99 12.61 -10.24
N SER A 108 10.09 12.89 -10.95
CA SER A 108 10.74 11.99 -11.88
C SER A 108 12.24 11.97 -11.59
N SER A 109 12.84 10.77 -11.52
CA SER A 109 14.30 10.64 -11.50
C SER A 109 14.90 10.37 -12.87
N ALA A 110 14.07 10.07 -13.87
CA ALA A 110 14.50 9.85 -15.25
C ALA A 110 14.83 11.15 -16.00
N PHE A 111 14.19 12.26 -15.62
CA PHE A 111 14.36 13.55 -16.28
C PHE A 111 14.57 14.67 -15.27
N LYS A 112 15.41 15.63 -15.64
CA LYS A 112 15.59 16.86 -14.86
C LYS A 112 14.28 17.65 -14.79
N ASP A 113 13.69 17.91 -15.95
CA ASP A 113 12.45 18.65 -16.12
C ASP A 113 11.41 17.77 -16.83
N ILE A 114 10.17 17.81 -16.36
CA ILE A 114 9.03 17.07 -16.90
C ILE A 114 7.88 18.05 -17.19
N PRO A 115 6.98 17.78 -18.15
CA PRO A 115 5.83 18.65 -18.40
C PRO A 115 5.01 18.86 -17.13
N GLY A 116 4.73 20.12 -16.79
CA GLY A 116 4.08 20.52 -15.52
C GLY A 116 5.04 20.61 -14.31
N GLY A 117 6.33 20.33 -14.48
CA GLY A 117 7.36 20.51 -13.46
C GLY A 117 7.46 19.41 -12.42
N GLN A 118 8.52 19.49 -11.61
CA GLN A 118 8.76 18.65 -10.44
C GLN A 118 8.07 19.29 -9.23
N MET A 119 7.22 18.54 -8.53
CA MET A 119 6.49 18.98 -7.35
C MET A 119 6.85 18.13 -6.14
N LEU A 120 7.74 18.64 -5.29
CA LEU A 120 8.25 17.87 -4.14
C LEU A 120 7.16 17.52 -3.13
N GLY A 121 6.13 18.35 -2.96
CA GLY A 121 5.05 18.11 -2.00
C GLY A 121 5.53 17.88 -0.56
N ALA A 122 4.68 17.25 0.26
CA ALA A 122 5.04 16.86 1.63
C ALA A 122 5.96 15.62 1.60
N THR A 123 7.21 15.75 2.01
CA THR A 123 8.17 14.62 1.99
C THR A 123 9.20 14.67 3.12
N THR A 124 9.76 13.49 3.42
CA THR A 124 10.92 13.31 4.31
C THR A 124 12.26 13.26 3.58
N ASP A 125 12.30 13.23 2.24
CA ASP A 125 13.51 12.95 1.46
C ASP A 125 14.72 13.81 1.84
N TYR A 126 14.47 15.10 2.05
CA TYR A 126 15.49 16.11 2.35
C TYR A 126 15.53 16.52 3.82
N ARG A 127 14.71 15.91 4.69
CA ARG A 127 14.72 16.18 6.13
C ARG A 127 16.02 15.67 6.75
N LEU A 128 16.58 16.41 7.71
CA LEU A 128 17.63 15.86 8.58
C LEU A 128 16.99 14.85 9.54
N ARG A 129 17.56 13.64 9.65
CA ARG A 129 17.02 12.55 10.47
C ARG A 129 17.44 12.71 11.94
N MET A 130 17.17 13.89 12.49
CA MET A 130 17.45 14.24 13.89
C MET A 130 16.16 14.23 14.70
N MET A 131 16.22 13.68 15.91
CA MET A 131 15.08 13.67 16.82
C MET A 131 14.73 15.11 17.24
N ARG A 132 13.47 15.49 17.03
CA ARG A 132 12.92 16.80 17.45
C ARG A 132 12.43 16.70 18.90
N VAL A 133 13.36 16.68 19.86
CA VAL A 133 13.08 16.42 21.28
C VAL A 133 12.06 17.39 21.88
N HIS A 134 12.00 18.63 21.39
CA HIS A 134 11.03 19.63 21.84
C HIS A 134 9.57 19.24 21.58
N LEU A 135 9.29 18.23 20.74
CA LEU A 135 7.93 17.71 20.54
C LEU A 135 7.36 16.95 21.76
N ILE A 136 8.20 16.59 22.75
CA ILE A 136 7.75 15.95 24.00
C ILE A 136 6.86 16.91 24.80
N ASP A 137 7.20 18.19 24.81
CA ASP A 137 6.51 19.24 25.57
C ASP A 137 5.76 20.21 24.63
N GLU A 138 5.40 19.77 23.40
CA GLU A 138 4.72 20.62 22.41
C GLU A 138 3.35 21.09 22.93
N THR A 139 3.16 22.40 22.92
CA THR A 139 1.91 23.00 23.37
C THR A 139 0.87 23.04 22.24
N SER A 140 -0.41 23.05 22.60
CA SER A 140 -1.49 23.23 21.62
C SER A 140 -1.38 24.57 20.86
N GLU A 141 -0.83 25.61 21.49
CA GLU A 141 -0.61 26.89 20.84
C GLU A 141 0.46 26.80 19.74
N GLU A 142 1.61 26.18 20.02
CA GLU A 142 2.68 25.95 19.04
C GLU A 142 2.18 25.12 17.86
N PHE A 143 1.49 24.01 18.13
CA PHE A 143 0.91 23.12 17.13
C PHE A 143 -0.06 23.90 16.20
N GLN A 144 -1.00 24.65 16.78
CA GLN A 144 -1.95 25.43 16.01
C GLN A 144 -1.30 26.59 15.26
N ASN A 145 -0.25 27.21 15.81
CA ASN A 145 0.45 28.29 15.16
C ASN A 145 1.15 27.84 13.87
N ILE A 146 1.68 26.61 13.84
CA ILE A 146 2.24 26.01 12.62
C ILE A 146 1.17 25.94 11.53
N ALA A 147 -0.02 25.43 11.85
CA ALA A 147 -1.13 25.34 10.90
C ALA A 147 -1.61 26.73 10.44
N ARG A 148 -1.82 27.67 11.38
CA ARG A 148 -2.23 29.05 11.06
C ARG A 148 -1.24 29.74 10.12
N LYS A 149 0.06 29.63 10.39
CA LYS A 149 1.13 30.21 9.56
C LYS A 149 1.16 29.61 8.16
N TRP A 150 0.86 28.32 8.01
CA TRP A 150 0.78 27.71 6.68
C TRP A 150 -0.42 28.20 5.88
N LEU A 151 -1.56 28.42 6.56
CA LEU A 151 -2.81 28.81 5.92
C LEU A 151 -2.96 30.33 5.69
N SER A 152 -2.09 31.18 6.25
CA SER A 152 -2.26 32.64 6.21
C SER A 152 -2.05 33.26 4.82
N ASP A 153 -1.12 32.72 4.04
CA ASP A 153 -0.65 33.33 2.79
C ASP A 153 -0.61 32.29 1.66
N ILE A 154 -1.69 31.52 1.49
CA ILE A 154 -1.79 30.57 0.38
C ILE A 154 -1.99 31.38 -0.90
N PRO A 155 -1.01 31.39 -1.84
CA PRO A 155 -1.23 32.03 -3.13
C PRO A 155 -2.36 31.28 -3.83
N VAL A 156 -3.43 32.00 -4.14
CA VAL A 156 -4.50 31.51 -5.00
C VAL A 156 -4.03 31.77 -6.42
N ASP A 157 -3.21 30.89 -7.02
CA ASP A 157 -3.14 30.79 -8.49
C ASP A 157 -2.35 29.62 -9.11
N GLU A 158 -2.80 29.32 -10.34
CA GLU A 158 -2.16 28.68 -11.51
C GLU A 158 -1.48 27.30 -11.37
N THR A 159 -1.88 26.45 -10.41
CA THR A 159 -1.51 25.03 -10.50
C THR A 159 -2.53 24.30 -11.37
N PRO A 160 -2.14 23.60 -12.45
CA PRO A 160 -3.09 22.83 -13.25
C PRO A 160 -3.82 21.80 -12.39
N ASP A 161 -5.12 21.60 -12.63
CA ASP A 161 -5.93 20.59 -11.92
C ASP A 161 -5.38 19.17 -12.10
N THR A 162 -4.74 18.93 -13.25
CA THR A 162 -4.20 17.63 -13.66
C THR A 162 -2.85 17.79 -14.35
N PHE A 163 -2.03 16.74 -14.29
CA PHE A 163 -0.70 16.71 -14.90
C PHE A 163 -0.59 15.60 -15.95
N PRO A 164 0.02 15.87 -17.12
CA PRO A 164 0.28 14.84 -18.10
C PRO A 164 1.25 13.78 -17.54
N LYS A 165 1.10 12.54 -18.02
CA LYS A 165 1.98 11.42 -17.68
C LYS A 165 3.33 11.55 -18.35
N VAL A 166 4.41 11.31 -17.61
CA VAL A 166 5.77 11.27 -18.17
C VAL A 166 5.92 10.15 -19.20
N LEU A 167 5.27 9.01 -18.95
CA LEU A 167 5.25 7.89 -19.89
C LEU A 167 4.59 8.22 -21.22
N ASP A 168 3.65 9.16 -21.28
CA ASP A 168 2.99 9.52 -22.55
C ASP A 168 3.97 10.24 -23.48
N SER A 169 4.85 11.09 -22.92
CA SER A 169 5.95 11.69 -23.69
C SER A 169 6.91 10.62 -24.22
N LEU A 170 7.36 9.69 -23.36
CA LEU A 170 8.21 8.56 -23.78
C LEU A 170 7.55 7.70 -24.88
N ARG A 171 6.25 7.45 -24.77
CA ARG A 171 5.49 6.68 -25.76
C ARG A 171 5.34 7.43 -27.08
N SER A 172 5.14 8.76 -27.03
CA SER A 172 5.05 9.60 -28.23
C SER A 172 6.36 9.63 -29.03
N GLU A 173 7.50 9.45 -28.37
CA GLU A 173 8.83 9.33 -28.99
C GLU A 173 9.16 7.89 -29.47
N GLY A 174 8.23 6.95 -29.25
CA GLY A 174 8.42 5.53 -29.58
C GLY A 174 9.53 4.89 -28.76
N LEU A 175 9.68 5.29 -27.49
CA LEU A 175 10.60 4.70 -26.52
C LEU A 175 9.91 3.69 -25.59
N LEU A 176 8.58 3.65 -25.61
CA LEU A 176 7.78 2.63 -24.92
C LEU A 176 6.90 1.88 -25.93
N PRO A 177 6.53 0.63 -25.63
CA PRO A 177 5.53 -0.08 -26.41
C PRO A 177 4.21 0.71 -26.48
N PRO A 178 3.48 0.65 -27.61
CA PRO A 178 2.14 1.20 -27.68
C PRO A 178 1.25 0.50 -26.65
N LEU A 179 0.25 1.23 -26.13
CA LEU A 179 -0.77 0.62 -25.30
C LEU A 179 -1.45 -0.50 -26.10
N SER A 180 -1.58 -1.68 -25.50
CA SER A 180 -2.19 -2.82 -26.18
C SER A 180 -3.62 -2.47 -26.59
N SER A 181 -3.92 -2.57 -27.89
CA SER A 181 -5.28 -2.41 -28.44
C SER A 181 -6.22 -3.59 -28.14
N GLY A 182 -5.78 -4.52 -27.27
CA GLY A 182 -6.56 -5.67 -26.88
C GLY A 182 -7.82 -5.28 -26.11
N LYS A 183 -8.87 -6.11 -26.22
CA LYS A 183 -10.08 -5.97 -25.39
C LYS A 183 -9.68 -5.81 -23.92
N GLU A 184 -10.30 -4.85 -23.24
CA GLU A 184 -10.25 -4.75 -21.78
C GLU A 184 -10.52 -6.13 -21.19
N ARG A 185 -9.49 -6.72 -20.57
CA ARG A 185 -9.62 -8.01 -19.91
C ARG A 185 -10.12 -7.74 -18.51
N GLU A 186 -11.13 -8.50 -18.10
CA GLU A 186 -11.59 -8.49 -16.71
C GLU A 186 -10.41 -8.77 -15.78
N ALA A 187 -10.20 -7.88 -14.80
CA ALA A 187 -9.11 -8.03 -13.84
C ALA A 187 -9.38 -9.23 -12.91
N PHE A 188 -8.32 -9.95 -12.53
CA PHE A 188 -8.47 -11.09 -11.62
C PHE A 188 -8.73 -10.60 -10.19
N ASP A 189 -9.88 -10.97 -9.62
CA ASP A 189 -10.25 -10.62 -8.25
C ASP A 189 -9.79 -11.71 -7.26
N ILE A 190 -8.62 -11.48 -6.65
CA ILE A 190 -8.03 -12.34 -5.61
C ILE A 190 -8.88 -12.47 -4.33
N THR A 191 -9.92 -11.62 -4.17
CA THR A 191 -10.83 -11.69 -3.02
C THR A 191 -12.06 -12.55 -3.29
N ARG A 192 -12.21 -13.04 -4.53
CA ARG A 192 -13.32 -13.87 -5.01
C ARG A 192 -12.87 -15.23 -5.52
N LYS A 193 -11.67 -15.30 -6.10
CA LYS A 193 -11.12 -16.52 -6.69
C LYS A 193 -9.76 -16.82 -6.06
N PRO A 194 -9.48 -18.08 -5.66
CA PRO A 194 -8.16 -18.46 -5.19
C PRO A 194 -7.13 -18.26 -6.30
N MET A 195 -5.94 -17.80 -5.93
CA MET A 195 -4.84 -17.61 -6.86
C MET A 195 -4.24 -18.95 -7.24
N VAL A 196 -4.07 -19.20 -8.54
CA VAL A 196 -3.41 -20.40 -9.09
C VAL A 196 -2.31 -19.95 -10.04
N PHE A 197 -1.13 -20.55 -9.93
CA PHE A 197 0.01 -20.19 -10.75
C PHE A 197 0.00 -20.90 -12.11
N PRO A 198 0.42 -20.24 -13.20
CA PRO A 198 0.92 -18.87 -13.26
C PRO A 198 -0.19 -17.82 -13.07
N ALA A 199 0.03 -16.87 -12.16
CA ALA A 199 -0.95 -15.84 -11.83
C ALA A 199 -0.92 -14.70 -12.87
N PRO A 200 -2.06 -14.13 -13.29
CA PRO A 200 -2.06 -12.98 -14.18
C PRO A 200 -1.50 -11.73 -13.49
N ARG A 201 -0.94 -10.80 -14.26
CA ARG A 201 -0.38 -9.54 -13.73
C ARG A 201 -1.37 -8.74 -12.87
N SER A 202 -2.67 -8.78 -13.20
CA SER A 202 -3.72 -8.14 -12.38
C SER A 202 -3.85 -8.76 -10.99
N ALA A 203 -3.69 -10.08 -10.85
CA ALA A 203 -3.63 -10.75 -9.56
C ALA A 203 -2.36 -10.35 -8.80
N ALA A 204 -1.20 -10.33 -9.46
CA ALA A 204 0.06 -9.92 -8.85
C ALA A 204 0.00 -8.49 -8.29
N LEU A 205 -0.47 -7.53 -9.09
CA LEU A 205 -0.63 -6.13 -8.67
C LEU A 205 -1.65 -5.99 -7.52
N ALA A 206 -2.78 -6.70 -7.58
CA ALA A 206 -3.78 -6.69 -6.50
C ALA A 206 -3.21 -7.26 -5.19
N THR A 207 -2.42 -8.34 -5.27
CA THR A 207 -1.75 -8.95 -4.11
C THR A 207 -0.71 -8.00 -3.53
N MET A 208 0.15 -7.41 -4.36
CA MET A 208 1.17 -6.45 -3.88
C MET A 208 0.57 -5.17 -3.30
N THR A 209 -0.59 -4.72 -3.80
CA THR A 209 -1.34 -3.59 -3.20
C THR A 209 -1.72 -3.90 -1.75
N ARG A 210 -2.08 -5.16 -1.49
CA ARG A 210 -2.53 -5.70 -0.19
C ARG A 210 -1.39 -6.25 0.67
N ALA A 211 -0.18 -6.36 0.13
CA ALA A 211 0.99 -6.90 0.81
C ALA A 211 1.49 -6.00 1.93
N GLU A 212 2.19 -6.59 2.90
CA GLU A 212 2.88 -5.86 3.96
C GLU A 212 4.06 -5.07 3.39
N SER A 213 4.21 -3.84 3.87
CA SER A 213 5.14 -2.88 3.25
C SER A 213 6.61 -3.30 3.39
N GLY A 214 7.00 -3.86 4.53
CA GLY A 214 8.36 -4.32 4.84
C GLY A 214 8.76 -5.58 4.08
N SER A 215 7.90 -6.58 3.96
CA SER A 215 8.13 -7.81 3.20
C SER A 215 8.30 -7.49 1.72
N LEU A 216 7.42 -6.65 1.18
CA LEU A 216 7.51 -6.19 -0.20
C LEU A 216 8.80 -5.41 -0.44
N LEU A 217 9.17 -4.50 0.47
CA LEU A 217 10.43 -3.76 0.41
C LEU A 217 11.63 -4.71 0.47
N ALA A 218 11.63 -5.69 1.36
CA ALA A 218 12.75 -6.62 1.53
C ALA A 218 13.02 -7.43 0.24
N ILE A 219 11.96 -7.94 -0.39
CA ILE A 219 12.09 -8.68 -1.65
C ILE A 219 12.50 -7.74 -2.79
N ALA A 220 11.87 -6.58 -2.92
CA ALA A 220 12.24 -5.58 -3.93
C ALA A 220 13.70 -5.12 -3.77
N TYR A 221 14.14 -4.89 -2.53
CA TYR A 221 15.49 -4.49 -2.20
C TYR A 221 16.51 -5.58 -2.54
N SER A 222 16.16 -6.86 -2.42
CA SER A 222 17.04 -7.94 -2.88
C SER A 222 17.31 -7.84 -4.39
N ASN A 223 16.28 -7.52 -5.19
CA ASN A 223 16.42 -7.26 -6.62
C ASN A 223 17.30 -6.03 -6.89
N MET A 224 17.05 -4.90 -6.20
CA MET A 224 17.87 -3.68 -6.31
C MET A 224 19.36 -3.92 -5.98
N ARG A 225 19.65 -4.92 -5.14
CA ARG A 225 21.00 -5.32 -4.75
C ARG A 225 21.67 -6.32 -5.70
N GLY A 226 21.00 -6.71 -6.78
CA GLY A 226 21.53 -7.64 -7.79
C GLY A 226 21.02 -9.08 -7.69
N TYR A 227 20.09 -9.40 -6.77
CA TYR A 227 19.35 -10.67 -6.79
C TYR A 227 18.16 -10.58 -7.74
N GLY A 228 18.50 -10.33 -8.99
CA GLY A 228 17.61 -9.94 -10.07
C GLY A 228 18.25 -8.79 -10.85
N ASP A 229 17.86 -8.65 -12.11
CA ASP A 229 18.42 -7.63 -13.00
C ASP A 229 17.29 -6.87 -13.68
N VAL A 230 16.73 -5.95 -12.89
CA VAL A 230 15.79 -4.93 -13.32
C VAL A 230 16.42 -3.61 -12.92
N HIS A 231 17.35 -3.06 -13.70
CA HIS A 231 17.93 -1.72 -13.45
C HIS A 231 16.84 -0.64 -13.57
N PRO A 232 16.18 -0.21 -12.47
CA PRO A 232 14.94 0.54 -12.56
C PRO A 232 15.20 2.03 -12.36
N THR A 233 14.56 2.87 -13.17
CA THR A 233 14.53 4.32 -12.97
C THR A 233 13.09 4.75 -12.77
N VAL A 234 12.82 5.58 -11.76
CA VAL A 234 11.48 6.13 -11.52
C VAL A 234 11.18 7.16 -12.62
N ALA A 235 10.39 6.74 -13.61
CA ALA A 235 9.91 7.63 -14.65
C ALA A 235 8.95 8.65 -14.06
N GLU A 236 8.04 8.20 -13.21
CA GLU A 236 7.15 9.08 -12.47
C GLU A 236 6.73 8.46 -11.14
N LEU A 237 6.74 9.26 -10.08
CA LEU A 237 6.08 8.98 -8.82
C LEU A 237 5.12 10.13 -8.53
N ARG A 238 3.85 9.81 -8.28
CA ARG A 238 2.85 10.81 -7.91
C ARG A 238 2.04 10.35 -6.71
N VAL A 239 1.71 11.31 -5.85
CA VAL A 239 0.77 11.15 -4.74
C VAL A 239 -0.33 12.16 -4.93
N GLY A 240 -1.58 11.74 -4.84
CA GLY A 240 -2.70 12.64 -5.07
C GLY A 240 -4.04 11.99 -4.81
N TYR A 241 -5.07 12.82 -4.90
CA TYR A 241 -6.44 12.39 -4.72
C TYR A 241 -7.03 12.04 -6.08
N LEU A 242 -7.42 10.77 -6.23
CA LEU A 242 -8.01 10.24 -7.45
C LEU A 242 -9.52 10.25 -7.31
N PRO A 243 -10.27 11.00 -8.15
CA PRO A 243 -11.72 11.03 -8.08
C PRO A 243 -12.31 9.65 -8.41
N VAL A 244 -13.29 9.24 -7.61
CA VAL A 244 -14.05 8.00 -7.79
C VAL A 244 -15.45 8.38 -8.26
N THR A 245 -15.83 7.86 -9.42
CA THR A 245 -17.15 8.11 -10.00
C THR A 245 -18.06 6.90 -9.84
N LEU A 246 -19.31 7.15 -9.50
CA LEU A 246 -20.39 6.14 -9.41
C LEU A 246 -21.61 6.65 -10.19
N PRO A 247 -22.45 5.78 -10.77
CA PRO A 247 -23.68 6.19 -11.41
C PRO A 247 -24.66 6.71 -10.35
N HIS A 248 -25.28 7.85 -10.60
CA HIS A 248 -26.31 8.42 -9.74
C HIS A 248 -27.48 7.42 -9.61
N PRO A 249 -28.00 7.17 -8.39
CA PRO A 249 -29.02 6.13 -8.19
C PRO A 249 -30.30 6.29 -9.02
N GLU A 250 -30.68 7.53 -9.33
CA GLU A 250 -31.91 7.83 -10.08
C GLU A 250 -31.69 8.05 -11.58
N THR A 251 -30.59 8.70 -11.98
CA THR A 251 -30.37 9.14 -13.37
C THR A 251 -29.40 8.22 -14.13
N GLY A 252 -28.59 7.43 -13.42
CA GLY A 252 -27.54 6.61 -13.99
C GLY A 252 -26.32 7.39 -14.49
N GLU A 253 -26.32 8.72 -14.41
CA GLU A 253 -25.20 9.56 -14.84
C GLU A 253 -24.01 9.40 -13.88
N MET A 254 -22.80 9.33 -14.44
CA MET A 254 -21.59 9.22 -13.63
C MET A 254 -21.34 10.53 -12.89
N ILE A 255 -21.36 10.49 -11.56
CA ILE A 255 -21.03 11.60 -10.68
C ILE A 255 -19.83 11.27 -9.81
N GLU A 256 -19.07 12.29 -9.39
CA GLU A 256 -18.02 12.11 -8.40
C GLU A 256 -18.64 11.78 -7.03
N ALA A 257 -18.34 10.58 -6.52
CA ALA A 257 -18.79 10.14 -5.21
C ALA A 257 -17.81 10.51 -4.09
N GLY A 258 -16.59 10.92 -4.46
CA GLY A 258 -15.51 11.31 -3.57
C GLY A 258 -14.16 11.01 -4.21
N GLU A 259 -13.11 11.01 -3.40
CA GLU A 259 -11.75 10.83 -3.88
C GLU A 259 -10.95 9.89 -2.96
N VAL A 260 -9.95 9.21 -3.52
CA VAL A 260 -9.04 8.34 -2.78
C VAL A 260 -7.61 8.84 -2.90
N LEU A 261 -6.93 9.03 -1.77
CA LEU A 261 -5.51 9.32 -1.75
C LEU A 261 -4.74 8.08 -2.20
N ILE A 262 -4.01 8.20 -3.30
CA ILE A 262 -3.23 7.13 -3.92
C ILE A 262 -1.80 7.61 -4.12
N THR A 263 -0.86 6.69 -3.91
CA THR A 263 0.50 6.79 -4.44
C THR A 263 0.62 5.88 -5.65
N GLU A 264 1.10 6.42 -6.76
CA GLU A 264 1.35 5.71 -8.01
C GLU A 264 2.83 5.88 -8.39
N CYS A 265 3.46 4.79 -8.83
CA CYS A 265 4.84 4.75 -9.27
C CYS A 265 4.97 3.95 -10.57
N GLU A 266 5.62 4.57 -11.54
CA GLU A 266 5.95 4.02 -12.84
C GLU A 266 7.48 3.97 -12.96
N VAL A 267 8.04 2.78 -13.10
CA VAL A 267 9.48 2.58 -13.30
C VAL A 267 9.78 2.10 -14.70
N VAL A 268 10.77 2.69 -15.34
CA VAL A 268 11.32 2.22 -16.62
C VAL A 268 12.58 1.42 -16.37
N ALA A 269 12.71 0.28 -17.05
CA ALA A 269 13.90 -0.55 -17.02
C ALA A 269 14.49 -0.69 -18.42
N MET A 270 15.83 -0.81 -18.47
CA MET A 270 16.64 -0.88 -19.69
C MET A 270 16.23 -2.06 -20.59
N TYR A 271 16.60 -1.93 -21.87
CA TYR A 271 16.17 -2.75 -23.00
C TYR A 271 16.35 -4.28 -22.82
N GLU A 272 15.39 -5.06 -23.31
CA GLU A 272 15.56 -6.50 -23.59
C GLU A 272 15.83 -6.65 -25.09
N GLU A 273 16.96 -7.25 -25.50
CA GLU A 273 17.24 -7.54 -26.91
C GLU A 273 16.12 -8.37 -27.55
N ASP A 274 15.31 -7.72 -28.39
CA ASP A 274 14.30 -8.39 -29.17
C ASP A 274 14.96 -9.04 -30.39
N LYS A 275 14.67 -10.32 -30.63
CA LYS A 275 15.35 -11.13 -31.66
C LYS A 275 14.89 -10.85 -33.10
N ASP A 276 14.00 -9.89 -33.33
CA ASP A 276 13.27 -9.75 -34.60
C ASP A 276 13.24 -8.33 -35.18
N GLY A 277 14.35 -7.57 -35.10
CA GLY A 277 14.50 -6.31 -35.86
C GLY A 277 13.52 -5.18 -35.48
N VAL A 278 12.81 -5.33 -34.35
CA VAL A 278 11.94 -4.30 -33.76
C VAL A 278 12.80 -3.26 -33.03
N LYS A 279 12.41 -1.98 -33.10
CA LYS A 279 13.14 -0.90 -32.41
C LYS A 279 13.18 -1.17 -30.90
N PRO A 280 14.35 -1.03 -30.25
CA PRO A 280 14.45 -1.18 -28.81
C PRO A 280 13.55 -0.20 -28.06
N THR A 281 12.75 -0.72 -27.11
CA THR A 281 11.90 0.08 -26.21
C THR A 281 12.19 -0.24 -24.75
N PHE A 282 11.95 0.72 -23.87
CA PHE A 282 12.00 0.51 -22.43
C PHE A 282 10.86 -0.41 -21.98
N THR A 283 11.11 -1.12 -20.88
CA THR A 283 10.11 -1.94 -20.21
C THR A 283 9.55 -1.22 -18.99
N LEU A 284 8.32 -1.55 -18.58
CA LEU A 284 7.58 -0.81 -17.56
C LEU A 284 7.22 -1.69 -16.36
N GLY A 285 7.56 -1.21 -15.18
CA GLY A 285 7.01 -1.67 -13.90
C GLY A 285 6.01 -0.67 -13.34
N TYR A 286 4.97 -1.16 -12.66
CA TYR A 286 3.89 -0.35 -12.13
C TYR A 286 3.56 -0.70 -10.67
N GLY A 287 3.35 0.33 -9.86
CA GLY A 287 2.93 0.20 -8.48
C GLY A 287 1.90 1.25 -8.12
N ALA A 288 0.81 0.85 -7.45
CA ALA A 288 -0.19 1.79 -6.97
C ALA A 288 -0.78 1.30 -5.64
N CYS A 289 -0.91 2.19 -4.67
CA CYS A 289 -1.47 1.82 -3.37
C CYS A 289 -2.12 3.01 -2.65
N PHE A 290 -3.02 2.72 -1.70
CA PHE A 290 -3.68 3.75 -0.90
C PHE A 290 -2.69 4.53 -0.03
N GLY A 291 -3.03 5.79 0.24
CA GLY A 291 -2.28 6.69 1.11
C GLY A 291 -0.99 7.22 0.48
N HIS A 292 -0.18 7.85 1.31
CA HIS A 292 1.13 8.39 0.96
C HIS A 292 2.23 7.34 1.26
N ASN A 293 2.30 6.30 0.43
CA ASN A 293 3.08 5.07 0.65
C ASN A 293 4.13 4.85 -0.45
N GLU A 294 5.05 5.80 -0.60
CA GLU A 294 6.03 5.86 -1.71
C GLU A 294 6.95 4.66 -1.78
N VAL A 295 7.53 4.27 -0.64
CA VAL A 295 8.42 3.11 -0.56
C VAL A 295 7.70 1.86 -1.07
N LYS A 296 6.44 1.66 -0.65
CA LYS A 296 5.62 0.53 -1.10
C LYS A 296 5.38 0.59 -2.61
N ALA A 297 4.92 1.74 -3.14
CA ALA A 297 4.65 1.88 -4.57
C ALA A 297 5.89 1.65 -5.44
N ILE A 298 7.06 2.14 -5.02
CA ILE A 298 8.34 1.88 -5.69
C ILE A 298 8.68 0.38 -5.66
N SER A 299 8.55 -0.26 -4.49
CA SER A 299 8.79 -1.71 -4.36
C SER A 299 7.84 -2.53 -5.23
N MET A 300 6.56 -2.14 -5.31
CA MET A 300 5.58 -2.76 -6.21
C MET A 300 6.02 -2.63 -7.67
N ALA A 301 6.42 -1.44 -8.10
CA ALA A 301 6.79 -1.19 -9.49
C ALA A 301 8.03 -2.00 -9.92
N ILE A 302 9.02 -2.11 -9.04
CA ILE A 302 10.22 -2.91 -9.28
C ILE A 302 9.88 -4.40 -9.35
N LEU A 303 9.09 -4.91 -8.40
CA LEU A 303 8.70 -6.33 -8.39
C LEU A 303 7.77 -6.67 -9.55
N ASP A 304 6.82 -5.81 -9.91
CA ASP A 304 5.98 -5.99 -11.09
C ASP A 304 6.84 -6.20 -12.34
N ARG A 305 7.93 -5.44 -12.50
CA ARG A 305 8.86 -5.63 -13.61
C ARG A 305 9.69 -6.92 -13.49
N ALA A 306 10.14 -7.26 -12.29
CA ALA A 306 10.90 -8.50 -12.02
C ALA A 306 10.05 -9.75 -12.29
N LEU A 307 8.79 -9.76 -11.86
CA LEU A 307 7.84 -10.84 -12.10
C LEU A 307 7.52 -10.97 -13.59
N GLN A 308 7.37 -9.86 -14.33
CA GLN A 308 7.22 -9.90 -15.78
C GLN A 308 8.43 -10.57 -16.46
N LYS A 309 9.65 -10.28 -16.01
CA LYS A 309 10.88 -10.91 -16.50
C LYS A 309 10.89 -12.41 -16.18
N GLY A 310 10.69 -12.79 -14.92
CA GLY A 310 10.70 -14.18 -14.50
C GLY A 310 9.61 -15.03 -15.15
N MET A 311 8.43 -14.45 -15.44
CA MET A 311 7.38 -15.11 -16.22
C MET A 311 7.77 -15.35 -17.68
N LYS A 312 8.58 -14.47 -18.28
CA LYS A 312 9.01 -14.56 -19.67
C LYS A 312 10.21 -15.49 -19.84
N ASP A 313 11.23 -15.30 -19.01
CA ASP A 313 12.55 -15.91 -19.16
C ASP A 313 12.80 -17.08 -18.20
N GLY A 314 11.94 -17.26 -17.20
CA GLY A 314 12.15 -18.15 -16.05
C GLY A 314 12.85 -17.41 -14.90
N PRO A 315 12.41 -17.60 -13.63
CA PRO A 315 13.04 -16.91 -12.51
C PRO A 315 14.43 -17.48 -12.22
N SER A 316 15.43 -16.60 -12.15
CA SER A 316 16.77 -16.97 -11.68
C SER A 316 16.99 -16.59 -10.21
N ASN A 317 16.16 -15.68 -9.70
CA ASN A 317 16.21 -15.18 -8.33
C ASN A 317 14.83 -15.21 -7.67
N PRO A 318 14.75 -15.27 -6.32
CA PRO A 318 13.46 -15.28 -5.62
C PRO A 318 12.56 -14.08 -5.93
N SER A 319 13.13 -12.91 -6.23
CA SER A 319 12.38 -11.70 -6.58
C SER A 319 11.70 -11.74 -7.95
N GLU A 320 12.08 -12.69 -8.80
CA GLU A 320 11.56 -12.89 -10.15
C GLU A 320 10.50 -14.01 -10.19
N ASP A 321 10.40 -14.83 -9.14
CA ASP A 321 9.48 -15.96 -9.04
C ASP A 321 8.11 -15.52 -8.49
N PRO A 322 7.03 -15.53 -9.32
CA PRO A 322 5.71 -15.12 -8.86
C PRO A 322 5.18 -15.95 -7.70
N GLU A 323 5.47 -17.25 -7.64
CA GLU A 323 4.98 -18.11 -6.56
C GLU A 323 5.66 -17.75 -5.24
N PHE A 324 6.98 -17.64 -5.24
CA PHE A 324 7.73 -17.23 -4.05
C PHE A 324 7.32 -15.85 -3.55
N VAL A 325 7.24 -14.86 -4.45
CA VAL A 325 6.93 -13.48 -4.07
C VAL A 325 5.49 -13.37 -3.58
N LEU A 326 4.51 -13.82 -4.36
CA LEU A 326 3.09 -13.54 -4.04
C LEU A 326 2.59 -14.32 -2.82
N LEU A 327 3.23 -15.45 -2.46
CA LEU A 327 2.90 -16.22 -1.25
C LEU A 327 3.63 -15.73 0.01
N SER A 328 4.65 -14.87 -0.12
CA SER A 328 5.50 -14.47 1.03
C SER A 328 5.32 -13.03 1.49
N ILE A 329 4.45 -12.26 0.83
CA ILE A 329 4.32 -10.81 1.05
C ILE A 329 3.05 -10.40 1.81
N ASP A 330 2.05 -11.28 1.95
CA ASP A 330 0.87 -10.95 2.76
C ASP A 330 1.20 -11.08 4.26
N GLY A 331 1.32 -9.94 4.93
CA GLY A 331 1.67 -9.89 6.35
C GLY A 331 0.60 -10.47 7.27
N VAL A 332 -0.69 -10.39 6.92
CA VAL A 332 -1.75 -10.96 7.75
C VAL A 332 -1.71 -12.48 7.69
N ASP A 333 -1.49 -13.04 6.50
CA ASP A 333 -1.37 -14.48 6.33
C ASP A 333 -0.10 -14.99 7.05
N SER A 334 1.03 -14.32 6.82
CA SER A 334 2.31 -14.65 7.45
C SER A 334 2.26 -14.54 8.99
N MET A 335 1.66 -13.48 9.53
CA MET A 335 1.45 -13.33 10.97
C MET A 335 0.51 -14.42 11.50
N GLY A 336 -0.59 -14.70 10.81
CA GLY A 336 -1.54 -15.75 11.20
C GLY A 336 -0.86 -17.11 11.31
N PHE A 337 -0.06 -17.47 10.30
CA PHE A 337 0.69 -18.73 10.30
C PHE A 337 1.78 -18.76 11.39
N CYS A 338 2.51 -17.66 11.60
CA CYS A 338 3.51 -17.58 12.66
C CYS A 338 2.89 -17.70 14.06
N THR A 339 1.82 -16.96 14.33
CA THR A 339 1.15 -16.96 15.63
C THR A 339 0.43 -18.27 15.93
N HIS A 340 0.10 -19.07 14.91
CA HIS A 340 -0.46 -20.40 15.08
C HIS A 340 0.46 -21.31 15.91
N TYR A 341 1.79 -21.13 15.90
CA TYR A 341 2.72 -21.92 16.73
C TYR A 341 2.53 -21.72 18.24
N LYS A 342 1.72 -20.74 18.67
CA LYS A 342 1.30 -20.59 20.07
C LYS A 342 0.16 -21.56 20.45
N MET A 343 -0.52 -22.14 19.46
CA MET A 343 -1.63 -23.07 19.69
C MET A 343 -1.11 -24.44 20.17
N PRO A 344 -1.97 -25.29 20.76
CA PRO A 344 -1.53 -26.59 21.24
C PRO A 344 -1.17 -27.56 20.11
N HIS A 345 0.11 -27.96 20.01
CA HIS A 345 0.62 -29.01 19.10
C HIS A 345 1.06 -30.29 19.82
N TYR A 346 0.65 -30.49 21.07
CA TYR A 346 1.15 -31.58 21.92
C TYR A 346 0.85 -32.99 21.36
N VAL A 347 -0.20 -33.17 20.55
CA VAL A 347 -0.50 -34.48 19.91
C VAL A 347 0.51 -34.81 18.82
N THR A 348 0.79 -33.86 17.93
CA THR A 348 1.79 -34.03 16.87
C THR A 348 3.17 -34.21 17.47
N PHE A 349 3.55 -33.36 18.44
CA PHE A 349 4.83 -33.47 19.13
C PHE A 349 5.01 -34.82 19.83
N GLN A 350 3.96 -35.36 20.46
CA GLN A 350 4.00 -36.68 21.08
C GLN A 350 4.08 -37.81 20.06
N SER A 351 3.56 -37.63 18.84
CA SER A 351 3.65 -38.63 17.78
C SER A 351 5.05 -38.71 17.17
N ASP A 352 5.82 -37.62 17.25
CA ASP A 352 7.21 -37.53 16.78
C ASP A 352 8.23 -38.08 17.79
N MET A 353 7.86 -38.19 19.08
CA MET A 353 8.65 -38.79 20.17
C MET A 353 8.53 -40.31 20.18
#